data_AF-B8I7F0-F1
#
_entry.id   AF-B8I7F0-F1
#
_cell.length_a   1.000
_cell.length_b   1.000
_cell.length_c   1.000
_cell.angle_alpha   90.00
_cell.angle_beta   90.00
_cell.angle_gamma   90.00
#
_symmetry.space_group_name_H-M   'P 1'
#
loop_
_entity.id
_entity.type
_entity.pdbx_description
1 polymer ?
#
loop_
_entity_poly.entity_id
_entity_poly.type
_entity_poly.pdbx_seq_one_letter_code
_entity_poly.pdbx_strand_id
1 'polypeptide(L)'
;MSFEEYKQGVLALNCEDNTEWINKVTCWIDKEPGYNIYIFQVIVEGENDLEKYYETITAAIATEFQINLKKTIEKWNIYLVFECKKRISEELKQKIEQDKYSTRKMVWDSLNEKELGDKDYIKDRLLYLYIDAKSPVEEIPLLEKVKSIDFNLYRAIENTDKDINTQIAIYLGGDLNGQKD
;
A
#
# COMPACT_ATOMS: atom_id res chain seq x y z
N MET A 1 0.51 -24.76 2.23
CA MET A 1 0.46 -23.55 1.38
C MET A 1 1.58 -23.68 0.37
N SER A 2 1.23 -23.80 -0.91
CA SER A 2 2.20 -23.79 -2.01
C SER A 2 1.84 -22.63 -2.91
N PHE A 3 2.64 -21.57 -2.87
CA PHE A 3 2.53 -20.45 -3.78
C PHE A 3 3.41 -20.75 -5.00
N GLU A 4 2.81 -20.85 -6.18
CA GLU A 4 3.52 -21.24 -7.41
C GLU A 4 2.95 -20.54 -8.64
N GLU A 5 3.75 -20.47 -9.70
CA GLU A 5 3.32 -19.92 -10.98
C GLU A 5 2.30 -20.86 -11.63
N TYR A 6 1.18 -20.30 -12.08
CA TYR A 6 0.07 -21.01 -12.68
C TYR A 6 -0.11 -20.62 -14.15
N LYS A 7 0.70 -21.24 -15.02
CA LYS A 7 0.72 -20.96 -16.47
C LYS A 7 -0.64 -21.11 -17.15
N GLN A 8 -1.48 -22.03 -16.67
CA GLN A 8 -2.82 -22.22 -17.23
C GLN A 8 -3.72 -20.99 -17.05
N GLY A 9 -3.48 -20.17 -16.02
CA GLY A 9 -4.23 -18.93 -15.81
C GLY A 9 -3.97 -17.92 -16.94
N VAL A 10 -2.71 -17.72 -17.32
CA VAL A 10 -2.35 -16.83 -18.45
C VAL A 10 -2.78 -17.43 -19.79
N LEU A 11 -2.60 -18.75 -19.97
CA LEU A 11 -3.03 -19.43 -21.20
C LEU A 11 -4.53 -19.31 -21.44
N ALA A 12 -5.35 -19.29 -20.38
CA ALA A 12 -6.79 -19.09 -20.50
C ALA A 12 -7.14 -17.70 -21.07
N LEU A 13 -6.32 -16.68 -20.82
CA LEU A 13 -6.53 -15.32 -21.31
C LEU A 13 -5.99 -15.11 -22.74
N ASN A 14 -5.37 -16.12 -23.35
CA ASN A 14 -4.72 -15.96 -24.64
C ASN A 14 -5.73 -15.95 -25.78
N CYS A 15 -6.03 -14.77 -26.32
CA CYS A 15 -6.81 -14.57 -27.53
C CYS A 15 -6.18 -13.46 -28.39
N GLU A 16 -6.59 -13.36 -29.66
CA GLU A 16 -6.05 -12.38 -30.61
C GLU A 16 -6.16 -10.93 -30.10
N ASP A 17 -7.25 -10.63 -29.38
CA ASP A 17 -7.54 -9.30 -28.82
C ASP A 17 -6.64 -8.91 -27.63
N ASN A 18 -6.02 -9.89 -26.95
CA ASN A 18 -5.25 -9.66 -25.72
C ASN A 18 -3.73 -9.58 -25.93
N THR A 19 -3.28 -9.70 -27.18
CA THR A 19 -1.85 -9.78 -27.56
C THR A 19 -1.00 -8.62 -27.06
N GLU A 20 -1.59 -7.44 -26.90
CA GLU A 20 -0.89 -6.22 -26.49
C GLU A 20 -0.38 -6.28 -25.03
N TRP A 21 -1.15 -6.89 -24.12
CA TRP A 21 -0.85 -6.89 -22.69
C TRP A 21 -0.59 -8.28 -22.12
N ILE A 22 -0.93 -9.37 -22.82
CA ILE A 22 -0.83 -10.74 -22.29
C ILE A 22 0.58 -11.08 -21.76
N ASN A 23 1.63 -10.55 -22.41
CA ASN A 23 3.02 -10.76 -22.01
C ASN A 23 3.42 -10.04 -20.71
N LYS A 24 2.59 -9.11 -20.24
CA LYS A 24 2.78 -8.39 -18.98
C LYS A 24 2.12 -9.10 -17.79
N VAL A 25 1.33 -10.14 -18.06
CA VAL A 25 0.52 -10.83 -17.06
C VAL A 25 1.20 -12.12 -16.63
N THR A 26 1.35 -12.27 -15.33
CA THR A 26 1.73 -13.53 -14.68
C THR A 26 0.60 -13.97 -13.79
N CYS A 27 0.29 -15.27 -13.78
CA CYS A 27 -0.72 -15.82 -12.88
C CYS A 27 -0.04 -16.69 -11.83
N TRP A 28 -0.41 -16.48 -10.58
CA TRP A 28 0.03 -17.24 -9.43
C TRP A 28 -1.15 -17.98 -8.81
N ILE A 29 -0.86 -19.12 -8.19
CA ILE A 29 -1.83 -19.90 -7.42
C ILE A 29 -1.29 -20.11 -6.02
N ASP A 30 -2.15 -19.84 -5.03
CA ASP A 30 -1.96 -20.32 -3.67
C ASP A 30 -2.96 -21.43 -3.36
N LYS A 31 -2.46 -22.57 -2.90
CA LYS A 31 -3.28 -23.76 -2.62
C LYS A 31 -3.62 -23.83 -1.15
N GLU A 32 -4.90 -23.62 -0.86
CA GLU A 32 -5.50 -23.74 0.46
C GLU A 32 -6.26 -25.08 0.59
N PRO A 33 -6.47 -25.59 1.82
CA PRO A 33 -7.30 -26.77 2.04
C PRO A 33 -8.72 -26.55 1.49
N GLY A 34 -9.02 -27.19 0.37
CA GLY A 34 -10.35 -27.19 -0.25
C GLY A 34 -10.58 -26.14 -1.34
N TYR A 35 -9.70 -25.17 -1.55
CA TYR A 35 -9.83 -24.16 -2.61
C TYR A 35 -8.49 -23.56 -3.02
N ASN A 36 -8.47 -22.92 -4.18
CA ASN A 36 -7.32 -22.17 -4.67
C ASN A 36 -7.60 -20.67 -4.62
N ILE A 37 -6.55 -19.89 -4.41
CA ILE A 37 -6.55 -18.43 -4.59
C ILE A 37 -5.75 -18.14 -5.86
N TYR A 38 -6.35 -17.38 -6.77
CA TYR A 38 -5.73 -17.01 -8.04
C TYR A 38 -5.32 -15.55 -8.01
N ILE A 39 -4.06 -15.27 -8.36
CA ILE A 39 -3.50 -13.92 -8.31
C ILE A 39 -2.93 -13.61 -9.69
N PHE A 40 -3.57 -12.68 -10.40
CA PHE A 40 -3.06 -12.14 -11.64
C PHE A 40 -2.21 -10.91 -11.31
N GLN A 41 -0.93 -11.01 -11.61
CA GLN A 41 0.02 -9.92 -11.50
C GLN A 41 0.20 -9.29 -12.87
N VAL A 42 0.19 -7.97 -12.94
CA VAL A 42 0.38 -7.20 -14.17
C VAL A 42 1.45 -6.14 -13.94
N ILE A 43 2.53 -6.20 -14.72
CA ILE A 43 3.62 -5.23 -14.66
C ILE A 43 3.37 -4.11 -15.69
N VAL A 44 3.27 -2.87 -15.20
CA VAL A 44 3.00 -1.66 -16.00
C VAL A 44 4.05 -0.58 -15.76
N GLU A 45 4.24 0.30 -16.74
CA GLU A 45 5.26 1.36 -16.64
C GLU A 45 4.73 2.66 -16.01
N GLY A 46 3.41 2.89 -16.05
CA GLY A 46 2.80 4.12 -15.55
C GLY A 46 1.28 4.17 -15.70
N GLU A 47 0.70 5.34 -15.47
CA GLU A 47 -0.76 5.56 -15.47
C GLU A 47 -1.43 5.22 -16.80
N ASN A 48 -0.83 5.63 -17.91
CA ASN A 48 -1.41 5.39 -19.25
C ASN A 48 -1.60 3.88 -19.54
N ASP A 49 -0.68 3.04 -19.05
CA ASP A 49 -0.80 1.58 -19.20
C ASP A 49 -1.96 1.06 -18.36
N LEU A 50 -2.11 1.55 -17.12
CA LEU A 50 -3.21 1.19 -16.23
C LEU A 50 -4.56 1.55 -16.85
N GLU A 51 -4.76 2.81 -17.26
CA GLU A 51 -6.01 3.27 -17.87
C GLU A 51 -6.38 2.46 -19.11
N LYS A 52 -5.38 2.09 -19.91
CA LYS A 52 -5.59 1.33 -21.14
C LYS A 52 -5.94 -0.14 -20.90
N TYR A 53 -5.25 -0.78 -19.96
CA TYR A 53 -5.31 -2.25 -19.83
C TYR A 53 -6.23 -2.74 -18.72
N TYR A 54 -6.57 -1.92 -17.71
CA TYR A 54 -7.26 -2.46 -16.53
C TYR A 54 -8.65 -3.06 -16.84
N GLU A 55 -9.45 -2.39 -17.67
CA GLU A 55 -10.79 -2.86 -18.03
C GLU A 55 -10.74 -4.12 -18.88
N THR A 56 -9.84 -4.13 -19.88
CA THR A 56 -9.70 -5.26 -20.82
C THR A 56 -9.16 -6.51 -20.13
N ILE A 57 -8.16 -6.36 -19.26
CA ILE A 57 -7.64 -7.45 -18.44
C ILE A 57 -8.73 -7.98 -17.49
N THR A 58 -9.45 -7.08 -16.82
CA THR A 58 -10.51 -7.50 -15.89
C THR A 58 -11.63 -8.24 -16.62
N ALA A 59 -12.06 -7.75 -17.78
CA ALA A 59 -13.06 -8.40 -18.60
C ALA A 59 -12.59 -9.79 -19.09
N ALA A 60 -11.35 -9.91 -19.57
CA ALA A 60 -10.78 -11.18 -19.99
C ALA A 60 -10.71 -12.19 -18.82
N ILE A 61 -10.32 -11.76 -17.62
CA ILE A 61 -10.34 -12.63 -16.44
C ILE A 61 -11.77 -13.08 -16.13
N ALA A 62 -12.76 -12.20 -16.26
CA ALA A 62 -14.15 -12.54 -16.01
C ALA A 62 -14.66 -13.60 -17.01
N THR A 63 -14.47 -13.37 -18.31
CA THR A 63 -15.07 -14.20 -19.36
C THR A 63 -14.31 -15.49 -19.59
N GLU A 64 -12.98 -15.44 -19.60
CA GLU A 64 -12.15 -16.57 -20.02
C GLU A 64 -11.70 -17.43 -18.84
N PHE A 65 -11.55 -16.85 -17.65
CA PHE A 65 -11.03 -17.57 -16.48
C PHE A 65 -12.10 -17.84 -15.42
N GLN A 66 -12.75 -16.80 -14.91
CA GLN A 66 -13.66 -16.88 -13.76
C GLN A 66 -14.89 -17.75 -14.03
N ILE A 67 -15.44 -17.72 -15.24
CA ILE A 67 -16.60 -18.55 -15.64
C ILE A 67 -16.27 -20.05 -15.52
N ASN A 68 -15.03 -20.43 -15.84
CA ASN A 68 -14.57 -21.82 -15.90
C ASN A 68 -14.24 -22.42 -14.52
N LEU A 69 -14.17 -21.60 -13.46
CA LEU A 69 -13.97 -22.09 -12.10
C LEU A 69 -15.20 -22.85 -11.59
N LYS A 70 -14.99 -24.02 -10.99
CA LYS A 70 -16.10 -24.86 -10.49
C LYS A 70 -16.55 -24.46 -9.10
N LYS A 71 -15.62 -24.08 -8.22
CA LYS A 71 -15.96 -23.74 -6.84
C LYS A 71 -16.31 -22.27 -6.74
N THR A 72 -17.46 -21.97 -6.14
CA THR A 72 -17.90 -20.60 -5.89
C THR A 72 -16.85 -19.82 -5.08
N ILE A 73 -16.25 -20.43 -4.05
CA ILE A 73 -15.19 -19.81 -3.25
C ILE A 73 -13.97 -19.38 -4.09
N GLU A 74 -13.60 -20.15 -5.11
CA GLU A 74 -12.50 -19.80 -6.01
C GLU A 74 -12.87 -18.60 -6.89
N LYS A 75 -14.13 -18.51 -7.36
CA LYS A 75 -14.63 -17.34 -8.11
C LYS A 75 -14.58 -16.04 -7.31
N TRP A 76 -14.76 -16.13 -5.99
CA TRP A 76 -14.65 -14.99 -5.09
C TRP A 76 -13.21 -14.66 -4.72
N ASN A 77 -12.25 -15.55 -4.95
CA ASN A 77 -10.85 -15.41 -4.52
C ASN A 77 -9.91 -15.27 -5.73
N ILE A 78 -10.24 -14.32 -6.59
CA ILE A 78 -9.39 -13.87 -7.69
C ILE A 78 -8.90 -12.45 -7.38
N TYR A 79 -7.59 -12.28 -7.38
CA TYR A 79 -6.91 -11.02 -7.18
C TYR A 79 -6.28 -10.56 -8.49
N LEU A 80 -6.32 -9.26 -8.73
CA LEU A 80 -5.66 -8.60 -9.85
C LEU A 80 -4.78 -7.48 -9.29
N VAL A 81 -3.47 -7.66 -9.36
CA VAL A 81 -2.48 -6.75 -8.80
C VAL A 81 -1.75 -6.07 -9.94
N PHE A 82 -1.87 -4.75 -10.01
CA PHE A 82 -1.08 -3.92 -10.91
C PHE A 82 0.16 -3.42 -10.18
N GLU A 83 1.32 -3.76 -10.70
CA GLU A 83 2.60 -3.33 -10.19
C GLU A 83 3.21 -2.28 -11.12
N CYS A 84 3.52 -1.12 -10.56
CA CYS A 84 4.01 0.03 -11.31
C CYS A 84 5.32 0.56 -10.73
N LYS A 85 6.28 0.82 -11.62
CA LYS A 85 7.54 1.50 -11.27
C LYS A 85 7.33 2.96 -10.90
N LYS A 86 6.42 3.65 -11.60
CA LYS A 86 6.14 5.07 -11.41
C LYS A 86 5.02 5.26 -10.40
N ARG A 87 5.03 6.42 -9.73
CA ARG A 87 3.92 6.85 -8.89
C ARG A 87 2.65 7.02 -9.73
N ILE A 88 1.54 6.53 -9.19
CA ILE A 88 0.20 6.64 -9.78
C ILE A 88 -0.62 7.63 -8.94
N SER A 89 -1.49 8.40 -9.58
CA SER A 89 -2.43 9.31 -8.95
C SER A 89 -3.40 8.54 -8.06
N GLU A 90 -3.72 9.16 -6.93
CA GLU A 90 -4.59 8.56 -5.94
C GLU A 90 -6.02 8.35 -6.49
N GLU A 91 -6.48 9.26 -7.36
CA GLU A 91 -7.77 9.14 -8.04
C GLU A 91 -7.86 7.87 -8.90
N LEU A 92 -6.84 7.58 -9.71
CA LEU A 92 -6.82 6.40 -10.56
C LEU A 92 -6.72 5.11 -9.74
N LYS A 93 -5.90 5.09 -8.67
CA LYS A 93 -5.84 3.94 -7.75
C LYS A 93 -7.21 3.66 -7.16
N GLN A 94 -7.86 4.68 -6.59
CA GLN A 94 -9.17 4.53 -5.97
C GLN A 94 -10.23 4.07 -6.98
N LYS A 95 -10.22 4.60 -8.20
CA LYS A 95 -11.10 4.15 -9.28
C LYS A 95 -10.97 2.64 -9.53
N ILE A 96 -9.74 2.14 -9.62
CA ILE A 96 -9.46 0.73 -9.92
C ILE A 96 -9.75 -0.16 -8.71
N GLU A 97 -9.28 0.22 -7.52
CA GLU A 97 -9.43 -0.61 -6.31
C GLU A 97 -10.89 -0.69 -5.83
N GLN A 98 -11.69 0.35 -6.07
CA GLN A 98 -13.12 0.34 -5.74
C GLN A 98 -13.98 -0.35 -6.81
N ASP A 99 -13.44 -0.65 -7.99
CA ASP A 99 -14.13 -1.44 -8.98
C ASP A 99 -14.27 -2.89 -8.53
N LYS A 100 -15.49 -3.27 -8.17
CA LYS A 100 -15.85 -4.60 -7.67
C LYS A 100 -16.10 -5.63 -8.77
N TYR A 101 -15.99 -5.25 -10.05
CA TYR A 101 -16.26 -6.14 -11.15
C TYR A 101 -15.22 -7.26 -11.23
N SER A 102 -15.68 -8.52 -11.22
CA SER A 102 -14.90 -9.76 -11.41
C SER A 102 -13.85 -10.11 -10.35
N THR A 103 -12.94 -9.19 -10.01
CA THR A 103 -11.73 -9.46 -9.22
C THR A 103 -11.55 -8.43 -8.11
N ARG A 104 -10.78 -8.80 -7.08
CA ARG A 104 -10.25 -7.85 -6.09
C ARG A 104 -9.01 -7.20 -6.65
N LYS A 105 -9.09 -5.90 -6.92
CA LYS A 105 -8.02 -5.15 -7.60
C LYS A 105 -7.15 -4.42 -6.58
N MET A 106 -5.85 -4.35 -6.86
CA MET A 106 -4.89 -3.57 -6.09
C MET A 106 -3.92 -2.88 -7.03
N VAL A 107 -3.53 -1.65 -6.71
CA VAL A 107 -2.52 -0.89 -7.46
C VAL A 107 -1.35 -0.58 -6.55
N TRP A 108 -0.20 -1.19 -6.83
CA TRP A 108 1.04 -0.97 -6.12
C TRP A 108 1.99 -0.15 -6.98
N ASP A 109 2.30 1.06 -6.55
CA ASP A 109 3.11 2.01 -7.29
C ASP A 109 4.44 2.31 -6.60
N SER A 110 5.33 3.01 -7.30
CA SER A 110 6.66 3.38 -6.81
C SER A 110 7.51 2.17 -6.38
N LEU A 111 7.29 1.01 -7.01
CA LEU A 111 8.02 -0.21 -6.71
C LEU A 111 9.45 -0.16 -7.27
N ASN A 112 10.39 -0.70 -6.51
CA ASN A 112 11.77 -0.84 -6.96
C ASN A 112 11.99 -2.14 -7.76
N GLU A 113 13.14 -2.27 -8.43
CA GLU A 113 13.44 -3.44 -9.29
C GLU A 113 13.48 -4.78 -8.54
N LYS A 114 13.67 -4.77 -7.22
CA LYS A 114 13.67 -5.99 -6.40
C LYS A 114 12.27 -6.40 -5.96
N GLU A 115 11.32 -5.47 -5.96
CA GLU A 115 9.91 -5.72 -5.59
C GLU A 115 9.10 -6.11 -6.82
N LEU A 116 9.38 -5.48 -7.95
CA LEU A 116 8.64 -5.68 -9.19
C LEU A 116 8.80 -7.12 -9.70
N GLY A 117 7.69 -7.82 -9.91
CA GLY A 117 7.75 -9.21 -10.36
C GLY A 117 8.11 -10.21 -9.26
N ASP A 118 8.40 -9.76 -8.04
CA ASP A 118 8.92 -10.64 -7.00
C ASP A 118 7.81 -11.46 -6.34
N LYS A 119 7.98 -12.78 -6.41
CA LYS A 119 7.01 -13.76 -5.94
C LYS A 119 6.78 -13.63 -4.43
N ASP A 120 7.86 -13.50 -3.66
CA ASP A 120 7.78 -13.48 -2.20
C ASP A 120 7.19 -12.15 -1.73
N TYR A 121 7.51 -11.05 -2.41
CA TYR A 121 6.89 -9.74 -2.19
C TYR A 121 5.37 -9.76 -2.36
N ILE A 122 4.86 -10.31 -3.47
CA ILE A 122 3.41 -10.44 -3.69
C ILE A 122 2.78 -11.24 -2.57
N LYS A 123 3.38 -12.39 -2.25
CA LYS A 123 2.87 -13.29 -1.23
C LYS A 123 2.81 -12.59 0.13
N ASP A 124 3.90 -11.96 0.55
CA ASP A 124 4.03 -11.29 1.84
C ASP A 124 3.14 -10.05 1.95
N ARG A 125 2.95 -9.30 0.86
CA ARG A 125 2.14 -8.09 0.86
C ARG A 125 0.63 -8.37 0.74
N LEU A 126 0.24 -9.39 -0.03
CA LEU A 126 -1.16 -9.67 -0.34
C LEU A 126 -1.81 -10.66 0.64
N LEU A 127 -1.10 -11.72 0.99
CA LEU A 127 -1.65 -12.85 1.74
C LEU A 127 -1.26 -12.80 3.22
N TYR A 128 -0.14 -12.15 3.54
CA TYR A 128 0.27 -11.91 4.91
C TYR A 128 0.00 -10.46 5.28
N LEU A 129 -0.51 -10.25 6.49
CA LEU A 129 -0.65 -8.91 7.03
C LEU A 129 0.73 -8.47 7.55
N TYR A 130 1.56 -7.91 6.67
CA TYR A 130 2.79 -7.23 7.10
C TYR A 130 2.46 -5.77 7.44
N ILE A 131 2.20 -5.51 8.73
CA ILE A 131 2.07 -4.13 9.23
C ILE A 131 3.48 -3.63 9.53
N ASP A 132 4.02 -2.78 8.64
CA ASP A 132 5.24 -2.04 8.97
C ASP A 132 4.89 -0.99 10.03
N ALA A 133 5.21 -1.28 11.29
CA ALA A 133 4.96 -0.37 12.41
C ALA A 133 5.81 0.92 12.35
N LYS A 134 6.67 1.07 11.34
CA LYS A 134 7.41 2.30 11.06
C LYS A 134 6.48 3.35 10.47
N SER A 135 5.70 3.97 11.33
CA SER A 135 5.22 5.32 11.07
C SER A 135 6.44 6.23 10.83
N PRO A 136 6.40 7.18 9.87
CA PRO A 136 7.40 8.23 9.80
C PRO A 136 7.08 9.20 10.94
N VAL A 137 7.36 8.79 12.17
CA VAL A 137 7.63 9.76 13.21
C VAL A 137 9.00 10.27 12.83
N GLU A 138 9.07 11.43 12.15
CA GLU A 138 10.26 12.26 12.35
C GLU A 138 10.42 12.32 13.87
N GLU A 139 11.47 11.68 14.40
CA GLU A 139 11.82 11.70 15.82
C GLU A 139 12.28 13.11 16.16
N ILE A 140 11.37 14.08 16.05
CA ILE A 140 11.55 15.40 16.62
C ILE A 140 11.46 15.16 18.12
N PRO A 141 12.54 15.41 18.89
CA PRO A 141 12.51 15.28 20.33
C PRO A 141 11.29 16.03 20.88
N LEU A 142 10.57 15.43 21.84
CA LEU A 142 9.36 16.02 22.41
C LEU A 142 9.57 17.48 22.83
N LEU A 143 10.76 17.80 23.33
CA LEU A 143 11.14 19.14 23.74
C LEU A 143 11.17 20.15 22.56
N GLU A 144 11.63 19.75 21.37
CA GLU A 144 11.60 20.61 20.18
C GLU A 144 10.17 20.82 19.67
N LYS A 145 9.31 19.81 19.80
CA LYS A 145 7.89 19.94 19.48
C LYS A 145 7.16 20.86 20.47
N VAL A 146 7.52 20.80 21.75
CA VAL A 146 7.01 21.75 22.75
C VAL A 146 7.49 23.16 22.42
N LYS A 147 8.75 23.35 22.02
CA LYS A 147 9.30 24.65 21.63
C LYS A 147 8.54 25.31 20.47
N SER A 148 8.11 24.53 19.47
CA SER A 148 7.37 25.06 18.32
C SER A 148 5.91 25.42 18.63
N ILE A 149 5.34 24.84 19.69
CA ILE A 149 3.94 25.06 20.11
C ILE A 149 3.85 26.12 21.21
N ASP A 150 4.71 26.02 22.23
CA ASP A 150 4.71 26.88 23.41
C ASP A 150 6.14 27.09 23.95
N PHE A 151 6.73 28.23 23.56
CA PHE A 151 8.08 28.60 23.94
C PHE A 151 8.24 28.89 25.45
N ASN A 152 7.18 29.35 26.12
CA ASN A 152 7.24 29.63 27.55
C ASN A 152 7.21 28.33 28.36
N LEU A 153 6.41 27.36 27.91
CA LEU A 153 6.39 26.01 28.49
C LEU A 153 7.75 25.33 28.30
N TYR A 154 8.36 25.46 27.12
CA TYR A 154 9.72 24.99 26.86
C TYR A 154 10.72 25.56 27.89
N ARG A 155 10.73 26.89 28.09
CA ARG A 155 11.63 27.54 29.07
C ARG A 155 11.38 27.10 30.50
N ALA A 156 10.12 26.89 30.88
CA ALA A 156 9.77 26.43 32.23
C ALA A 156 10.28 24.99 32.48
N ILE A 157 10.19 24.10 31.48
CA ILE A 157 10.63 22.70 31.57
C ILE A 157 12.16 22.57 31.47
N GLU A 158 12.84 23.44 30.71
CA GLU A 158 14.31 23.43 30.59
C GLU A 158 15.02 23.85 31.89
N ASN A 159 14.34 24.62 32.76
CA ASN A 159 14.86 25.09 34.05
C ASN A 159 14.43 24.17 35.21
N THR A 160 14.78 22.88 35.16
CA THR A 160 14.40 21.87 36.17
C THR A 160 14.98 22.08 37.56
N ASP A 161 16.06 22.88 37.70
CA ASP A 161 16.73 23.14 38.98
C ASP A 161 16.02 24.17 39.88
N LYS A 162 14.88 24.73 39.44
CA LYS A 162 14.13 25.77 40.16
C LYS A 162 12.88 25.22 40.84
N ASP A 163 12.49 25.85 41.95
CA ASP A 163 11.25 25.54 42.66
C ASP A 163 10.03 25.62 41.72
N ILE A 164 9.02 24.78 41.99
CA ILE A 164 7.80 24.66 41.17
C ILE A 164 7.10 26.01 41.00
N ASN A 165 7.08 26.86 42.03
CA ASN A 165 6.45 28.19 41.92
C ASN A 165 7.22 29.10 40.96
N THR A 166 8.54 28.93 40.88
CA THR A 166 9.39 29.68 39.95
C THR A 166 9.17 29.21 38.51
N GLN A 167 8.98 27.91 38.29
CA GLN A 167 8.66 27.35 36.97
C GLN A 167 7.29 27.84 36.48
N ILE A 168 6.29 27.87 37.36
CA ILE A 168 4.95 28.41 37.06
C ILE A 168 5.04 29.90 36.72
N ALA A 169 5.83 30.67 37.46
CA ALA A 169 6.03 32.09 37.18
C ALA A 169 6.69 32.33 35.81
N ILE A 170 7.71 31.54 35.45
CA ILE A 170 8.36 31.59 34.12
C ILE A 170 7.35 31.25 33.02
N TYR A 171 6.50 30.24 33.23
CA TYR A 171 5.50 29.84 32.26
C TYR A 171 4.45 30.93 32.01
N LEU A 172 4.01 31.61 33.08
CA LEU A 172 3.04 32.70 33.03
C LEU A 172 3.64 34.03 32.50
N GLY A 173 4.91 34.05 32.10
CA GLY A 173 5.58 35.23 31.52
C GLY A 173 6.25 36.15 32.54
N GLY A 174 6.48 35.70 33.76
CA GLY A 174 7.24 36.44 34.76
C GLY A 174 8.73 36.42 34.48
N ASP A 175 9.35 37.60 34.34
CA ASP A 175 10.80 37.74 34.28
C ASP A 175 11.42 37.51 35.66
N LEU A 176 12.52 36.74 35.70
CA LEU A 176 13.33 36.53 36.91
C LEU A 176 14.15 37.76 37.34
N ASN A 177 14.07 38.86 36.59
CA ASN A 177 14.80 40.08 36.90
C ASN A 177 13.95 41.03 37.75
N GLY A 178 13.91 40.76 39.05
CA GLY A 178 13.64 41.80 40.02
C GLY A 178 14.80 42.81 40.08
N GLN A 179 14.87 43.73 39.11
CA GLN A 179 15.51 45.02 39.35
C GLN A 179 14.47 45.92 40.03
N LYS A 180 14.71 46.18 41.31
CA LYS A 180 14.06 47.23 42.08
C LYS A 180 14.51 48.58 41.52
N ASP A 181 13.56 49.44 41.19
CA ASP A 181 13.67 50.88 41.46
C ASP A 181 13.17 51.16 42.88
#